data_AF-A0A7S2Q0W6-F1
#
_entry.id   AF-A0A7S2Q0W6-F1
#
_cell.length_a   1.000
_cell.length_b   1.000
_cell.length_c   1.000
_cell.angle_alpha   90.00
_cell.angle_beta   90.00
_cell.angle_gamma   90.00
#
_symmetry.space_group_name_H-M   'P 1'
#
loop_
_entity.id
_entity.type
_entity.pdbx_description
1 polymer ?
#
loop_
_entity_poly.entity_id
_entity_poly.type
_entity_poly.pdbx_seq_one_letter_code
_entity_poly.pdbx_strand_id
1 'polypeptide(L)'
;NDRDEDPSFNYSGLSMERKTKTPPTAFGASWNEHMVIVRDGDLLQGVLDKNAFGAAEFSLVHAVYEAYGPSRAGLILNAFGRLFTAYIQYYSGHSCRME
;
A
#
# COMPACT_ATOMS: atom_id res chain seq x y z
N ASN A 1 -19.47 9.02 5.63
CA ASN A 1 -20.44 9.61 4.65
C ASN A 1 -20.31 8.81 3.36
N ASP A 2 -20.39 7.48 3.49
CA ASP A 2 -19.92 6.51 2.51
C ASP A 2 -21.05 6.01 1.62
N ARG A 3 -22.05 6.88 1.41
CA ARG A 3 -23.20 6.64 0.55
C ARG A 3 -22.86 7.16 -0.84
N ASP A 4 -22.11 6.38 -1.58
CA ASP A 4 -22.18 6.34 -3.05
C ASP A 4 -22.01 4.86 -3.45
N GLU A 5 -23.05 4.08 -3.13
CA GLU A 5 -23.35 2.82 -3.82
C GLU A 5 -23.95 3.19 -5.18
N ASP A 6 -23.10 3.35 -6.19
CA ASP A 6 -23.54 3.28 -7.58
C ASP A 6 -23.32 1.83 -8.07
N PRO A 7 -24.37 1.00 -8.19
CA PRO A 7 -24.25 -0.46 -8.34
C PRO A 7 -23.76 -0.93 -9.71
N SER A 8 -23.21 -0.04 -10.53
CA SER A 8 -22.95 -0.27 -11.96
C SER A 8 -21.50 -0.04 -12.43
N PHE A 9 -20.56 0.26 -11.52
CA PHE A 9 -19.15 0.41 -11.90
C PHE A 9 -18.32 -0.81 -11.51
N ASN A 10 -18.17 -1.74 -12.47
CA ASN A 10 -17.19 -2.83 -12.40
C ASN A 10 -15.79 -2.25 -12.66
N TYR A 11 -15.18 -1.68 -11.63
CA TYR A 11 -13.80 -1.24 -11.70
C TYR A 11 -12.89 -2.47 -11.80
N SER A 12 -12.16 -2.59 -12.91
CA SER A 12 -11.07 -3.56 -13.02
C SER A 12 -10.07 -3.31 -11.88
N GLY A 13 -9.55 -4.37 -11.28
CA GLY A 13 -8.60 -4.24 -10.19
C GLY A 13 -7.28 -3.62 -10.65
N LEU A 14 -6.64 -2.91 -9.73
CA LEU A 14 -5.41 -2.19 -10.01
C LEU A 14 -4.28 -3.18 -10.28
N SER A 15 -3.57 -3.00 -11.38
CA SER A 15 -2.36 -3.76 -11.69
C SER A 15 -1.17 -2.82 -11.81
N MET A 16 -0.14 -3.02 -11.00
CA MET A 16 1.08 -2.22 -11.04
C MET A 16 2.29 -3.01 -10.55
N GLU A 17 3.47 -2.62 -11.03
CA GLU A 17 4.76 -3.15 -10.57
C GLU A 17 5.70 -2.01 -10.23
N ARG A 18 6.40 -2.11 -9.09
CA ARG A 18 7.29 -1.05 -8.64
C ARG A 18 8.41 -1.55 -7.72
N LYS A 19 9.55 -0.87 -7.77
CA LYS A 19 10.64 -1.06 -6.80
C LYS A 19 10.45 -0.22 -5.54
N THR A 20 10.76 -0.82 -4.41
CA THR A 20 10.75 -0.18 -3.08
C THR A 20 12.12 0.40 -2.76
N LYS A 21 12.22 1.17 -1.67
CA LYS A 21 13.51 1.59 -1.09
C LYS A 21 14.16 0.50 -0.25
N THR A 22 13.40 -0.53 0.12
CA THR A 22 13.91 -1.66 0.88
C THR A 22 14.97 -2.39 0.05
N PRO A 23 16.19 -2.59 0.57
CA PRO A 23 17.22 -3.27 -0.19
C PRO A 23 16.85 -4.75 -0.40
N PRO A 24 17.28 -5.36 -1.52
CA PRO A 24 16.97 -6.76 -1.83
C PRO A 24 17.53 -7.75 -0.80
N THR A 25 18.52 -7.33 -0.01
CA THR A 25 19.15 -8.13 1.03
C THR A 25 18.44 -8.06 2.39
N ALA A 26 17.47 -7.14 2.57
CA ALA A 26 16.81 -6.93 3.87
C ALA A 26 16.12 -8.19 4.41
N PHE A 27 15.50 -8.97 3.53
CA PHE A 27 14.75 -10.18 3.86
C PHE A 27 15.44 -11.45 3.36
N GLY A 28 16.64 -11.33 2.79
CA GLY A 28 17.36 -12.40 2.09
C GLY A 28 17.19 -12.31 0.57
N ALA A 29 18.29 -12.53 -0.16
CA ALA A 29 18.37 -12.27 -1.61
C ALA A 29 17.41 -13.08 -2.48
N SER A 30 16.88 -14.21 -1.97
CA SER A 30 15.95 -15.08 -2.69
C SER A 30 14.50 -14.58 -2.70
N TRP A 31 14.12 -13.73 -1.74
CA TRP A 31 12.70 -13.39 -1.51
C TRP A 31 12.19 -12.26 -2.40
N ASN A 32 13.10 -11.45 -2.97
CA ASN A 32 12.75 -10.38 -3.90
C ASN A 32 11.70 -9.37 -3.37
N GLU A 33 11.66 -9.16 -2.05
CA GLU A 33 10.74 -8.24 -1.37
C GLU A 33 10.91 -6.76 -1.76
N HIS A 34 12.02 -6.44 -2.41
CA HIS A 34 12.27 -5.12 -2.96
C HIS A 34 11.34 -4.77 -4.14
N MET A 35 10.67 -5.75 -4.73
CA MET A 35 9.76 -5.56 -5.86
C MET A 35 8.30 -5.79 -5.43
N VAL A 36 7.49 -4.74 -5.55
CA VAL A 36 6.06 -4.76 -5.27
C VAL A 36 5.29 -5.07 -6.54
N ILE A 37 4.49 -6.13 -6.50
CA ILE A 37 3.61 -6.56 -7.59
C ILE A 37 2.18 -6.54 -7.07
N VAL A 38 1.35 -5.70 -7.68
CA VAL A 38 -0.10 -5.70 -7.47
C VAL A 38 -0.75 -6.13 -8.78
N ARG A 39 -1.68 -7.09 -8.73
CA ARG A 39 -2.42 -7.56 -9.90
C ARG A 39 -3.89 -7.69 -9.53
N ASP A 40 -4.74 -7.06 -10.33
CA ASP A 40 -6.19 -7.05 -10.14
C ASP A 40 -6.62 -6.65 -8.71
N GLY A 41 -5.87 -5.75 -8.06
CA GLY A 41 -6.13 -5.28 -6.70
C GLY A 41 -5.46 -6.11 -5.59
N ASP A 42 -4.87 -7.26 -5.91
CA ASP A 42 -4.17 -8.11 -4.94
C ASP A 42 -2.67 -7.82 -4.91
N LEU A 43 -2.11 -7.67 -3.70
CA LEU A 43 -0.67 -7.57 -3.48
C LEU A 43 -0.06 -8.99 -3.50
N LEU A 44 0.59 -9.33 -4.61
CA LEU A 44 1.17 -10.65 -4.82
C LEU A 44 2.59 -10.78 -4.24
N GLN A 45 3.35 -9.69 -4.21
CA GLN A 45 4.74 -9.69 -3.76
C GLN A 45 5.16 -8.32 -3.28
N GLY A 46 6.12 -8.28 -2.35
CA GLY A 46 6.87 -7.08 -1.98
C GLY A 46 6.39 -6.39 -0.72
N VAL A 47 7.31 -5.70 -0.07
CA VAL A 47 7.02 -4.92 1.14
C VAL A 47 6.57 -3.50 0.78
N LEU A 48 5.46 -3.06 1.36
CA LEU A 48 5.00 -1.69 1.23
C LEU A 48 5.79 -0.77 2.18
N ASP A 49 6.52 0.18 1.61
CA ASP A 49 7.36 1.14 2.33
C ASP A 49 6.84 2.58 2.17
N LYS A 50 7.65 3.57 2.58
CA LYS A 50 7.33 5.00 2.40
C LYS A 50 7.00 5.35 0.94
N ASN A 51 7.61 4.65 -0.01
CA ASN A 51 7.38 4.90 -1.42
C ASN A 51 5.98 4.46 -1.85
N ALA A 52 5.31 3.52 -1.18
CA ALA A 52 3.95 3.08 -1.51
C ALA A 52 2.87 4.09 -1.11
N PHE A 53 3.03 4.79 0.02
CA PHE A 53 2.01 5.67 0.61
C PHE A 53 2.37 7.16 0.63
N GLY A 54 3.64 7.50 0.41
CA GLY A 54 4.13 8.87 0.48
C GLY A 54 3.89 9.69 -0.80
N ALA A 55 4.32 10.94 -0.76
CA ALA A 55 4.44 11.85 -1.91
C ALA A 55 5.61 11.42 -2.83
N ALA A 56 5.55 10.20 -3.32
CA ALA A 56 6.47 9.65 -4.31
C ALA A 56 5.69 9.45 -5.61
N GLU A 57 6.31 9.81 -6.73
CA GLU A 57 5.77 9.52 -8.05
C GLU A 57 5.61 8.00 -8.22
N PHE A 58 4.53 7.62 -8.90
CA PHE A 58 4.14 6.22 -9.14
C PHE A 58 3.96 5.39 -7.87
N SER A 59 3.59 6.02 -6.75
CA SER A 59 3.22 5.31 -5.52
C SER A 59 1.91 4.53 -5.72
N LEU A 60 1.62 3.58 -4.83
CA LEU A 60 0.36 2.82 -4.85
C LEU A 60 -0.83 3.77 -4.73
N VAL A 61 -0.73 4.76 -3.85
CA VAL A 61 -1.78 5.77 -3.66
C VAL A 61 -1.92 6.66 -4.90
N HIS A 62 -0.81 7.00 -5.57
CA HIS A 62 -0.85 7.74 -6.84
C HIS A 62 -1.53 6.92 -7.95
N ALA A 63 -1.21 5.63 -8.06
CA ALA A 63 -1.85 4.75 -9.03
C ALA A 63 -3.37 4.62 -8.78
N VAL A 64 -3.80 4.56 -7.52
CA VAL A 64 -5.22 4.60 -7.14
C VAL A 64 -5.85 5.96 -7.48
N TYR A 65 -5.12 7.06 -7.27
CA TYR A 65 -5.57 8.40 -7.62
C TYR A 65 -5.81 8.54 -9.14
N GLU A 66 -4.87 8.03 -9.95
CA GLU A 66 -4.96 8.08 -11.41
C GLU A 66 -6.06 7.15 -11.94
N ALA A 67 -6.24 5.97 -11.35
CA ALA A 67 -7.22 4.98 -11.82
C ALA A 67 -8.66 5.25 -11.34
N TYR A 68 -8.83 5.68 -10.09
CA TYR A 68 -10.16 5.76 -9.44
C TYR A 68 -10.49 7.16 -8.89
N GLY A 69 -9.58 8.12 -9.05
CA GLY A 69 -9.79 9.51 -8.66
C GLY A 69 -9.44 9.84 -7.19
N PRO A 70 -9.50 11.14 -6.85
CA PRO A 70 -9.05 11.67 -5.57
C PRO A 70 -9.80 11.11 -4.35
N SER A 71 -11.12 10.91 -4.46
CA SER A 71 -11.95 10.45 -3.35
C SER A 71 -11.53 9.04 -2.88
N ARG A 72 -11.29 8.12 -3.82
CA ARG A 72 -10.88 6.74 -3.52
C ARG A 72 -9.44 6.68 -3.00
N ALA A 73 -8.54 7.50 -3.53
CA ALA A 73 -7.19 7.65 -2.99
C ALA A 73 -7.18 8.16 -1.54
N GLY A 74 -8.07 9.11 -1.20
CA GLY A 74 -8.23 9.55 0.19
C GLY A 74 -8.75 8.44 1.11
N LEU A 75 -9.71 7.65 0.63
CA LEU A 75 -10.26 6.52 1.38
C LEU A 75 -9.22 5.43 1.64
N ILE A 76 -8.43 5.03 0.63
CA ILE A 76 -7.41 3.99 0.80
C ILE A 76 -6.32 4.43 1.78
N LEU A 77 -5.90 5.70 1.71
CA LEU A 77 -4.91 6.26 2.62
C LEU A 77 -5.42 6.27 4.07
N ASN A 78 -6.69 6.65 4.28
CA ASN A 78 -7.32 6.60 5.60
C ASN A 78 -7.45 5.16 6.12
N ALA A 79 -7.86 4.22 5.26
CA ALA A 79 -7.96 2.81 5.61
C ALA A 79 -6.60 2.23 6.05
N PHE A 80 -5.53 2.47 5.30
CA PHE A 80 -4.17 2.07 5.69
C PHE A 80 -3.70 2.72 6.98
N GLY A 81 -3.97 4.03 7.16
CA GLY A 81 -3.64 4.73 8.41
C GLY A 81 -4.28 4.08 9.64
N ARG A 82 -5.57 3.72 9.54
CA ARG A 82 -6.29 2.99 10.60
C ARG A 82 -5.75 1.58 10.80
N LEU A 83 -5.45 0.85 9.71
CA LEU A 83 -4.90 -0.50 9.74
C LEU A 83 -3.56 -0.54 10.48
N PHE A 84 -2.61 0.31 10.10
CA PHE A 84 -1.29 0.35 10.74
C PHE A 84 -1.37 0.79 12.20
N THR A 85 -2.20 1.79 12.49
CA THR A 85 -2.43 2.26 13.85
C THR A 85 -2.99 1.14 14.73
N ALA A 86 -4.03 0.44 14.26
CA ALA A 86 -4.61 -0.68 14.99
C ALA A 86 -3.60 -1.82 15.17
N TYR A 87 -2.83 -2.16 14.12
CA TYR A 87 -1.84 -3.23 14.20
C TYR A 87 -0.78 -2.96 15.29
N ILE A 88 -0.24 -1.74 15.32
CA ILE A 88 0.76 -1.34 16.31
C ILE A 88 0.15 -1.31 17.72
N GLN A 89 -1.10 -0.81 17.86
CA GLN A 89 -1.75 -0.70 19.16
C GLN A 89 -2.13 -2.06 19.77
N TYR A 90 -2.59 -3.01 18.96
CA TYR A 90 -3.16 -4.27 19.47
C TYR A 90 -2.23 -5.47 19.39
N TYR A 91 -1.27 -5.50 18.45
CA TYR A 91 -0.51 -6.73 18.18
C TYR A 91 0.99 -6.59 18.41
N SER A 92 1.63 -5.60 17.80
CA SER A 92 3.10 -5.56 17.72
C SER A 92 3.73 -4.65 18.78
N GLY A 93 3.16 -3.47 19.01
CA GLY A 93 3.94 -2.34 19.56
C GLY A 93 5.19 -2.04 18.71
N HIS A 94 5.89 -0.95 19.03
CA HIS A 94 7.22 -0.68 18.48
C HIS A 94 8.02 0.14 19.49
N SER A 95 9.27 -0.24 19.77
CA SER A 95 10.15 0.47 20.70
C SER A 95 11.60 0.37 20.21
N CYS A 96 12.39 1.39 20.49
CA CYS A 96 13.84 1.36 20.31
C CYS A 96 14.48 1.67 21.66
N ARG A 97 15.29 0.74 22.17
CA ARG A 97 16.08 0.91 23.39
C ARG A 97 17.55 0.99 23.01
N MET A 98 18.35 1.78 23.72
CA MET A 98 19.80 1.71 23.63
C MET A 98 20.25 0.35 24.17
N GLU A 99 20.89 -0.44 23.31
CA GLU A 99 21.57 -1.68 23.66
C GLU A 99 22.84 -1.40 24.45
#